data_AF-A0A544TM32-F1
#
_entry.id   AF-A0A544TM32-F1
#
_cell.length_a   1.000
_cell.length_b   1.000
_cell.length_c   1.000
_cell.angle_alpha   90.00
_cell.angle_beta   90.00
_cell.angle_gamma   90.00
#
_symmetry.space_group_name_H-M   'P 1'
#
loop_
_entity.id
_entity.type
_entity.pdbx_description
1 polymer ?
#
loop_
_entity_poly.entity_id
_entity_poly.type
_entity_poly.pdbx_seq_one_letter_code
_entity_poly.pdbx_strand_id
1 'polypeptide(L)'
;MLKLQTELEGQIASFGIMNDCIRDLGYNLGGNWDYDRGCFDHILCQEGGETIYIRLPFFVMDGELDHYEATIKFGTPYIIKHVVHVGLDRDENSLLDATGFSQFQQPIDTDGKIIDKNRWIHAGEVAVENLLNCMQTQHLLKIS
;
A
#
# COMPACT_ATOMS: atom_id res chain seq x y z
N MET A 1 -7.18 0.62 10.36
CA MET A 1 -5.69 0.61 10.28
C MET A 1 -5.02 -0.11 11.46
N LEU A 2 -4.01 -0.95 11.20
CA LEU A 2 -3.20 -1.67 12.19
C LEU A 2 -1.70 -1.47 11.92
N LYS A 3 -0.99 -0.72 12.78
CA LYS A 3 0.44 -0.42 12.60
C LYS A 3 1.31 -1.63 12.94
N LEU A 4 2.39 -1.82 12.18
CA LEU A 4 3.39 -2.85 12.42
C LEU A 4 4.66 -2.19 12.94
N GLN A 5 5.25 -2.79 13.97
CA GLN A 5 6.55 -2.37 14.50
C GLN A 5 7.60 -3.28 13.86
N THR A 6 8.24 -2.80 12.80
CA THR A 6 9.23 -3.57 12.04
C THR A 6 10.51 -2.75 11.85
N GLU A 7 11.60 -3.43 11.49
CA GLU A 7 12.88 -2.78 11.20
C GLU A 7 12.86 -1.92 9.93
N LEU A 8 11.77 -1.95 9.15
CA LEU A 8 11.63 -1.15 7.94
C LEU A 8 11.46 0.34 8.27
N GLU A 9 10.84 0.68 9.41
CA GLU A 9 10.62 2.08 9.76
C GLU A 9 11.96 2.82 9.89
N GLY A 10 12.08 3.93 9.15
CA GLY A 10 13.26 4.77 9.14
C GLY A 10 14.39 4.28 8.24
N GLN A 11 14.28 3.11 7.62
CA GLN A 11 15.25 2.62 6.66
C GLN A 11 15.29 3.51 5.42
N ILE A 12 16.50 3.66 4.87
CA ILE A 12 16.76 4.48 3.70
C ILE A 12 17.17 3.56 2.55
N ALA A 13 16.61 3.81 1.37
CA ALA A 13 16.90 3.05 0.16
C ALA A 13 16.83 3.92 -1.08
N SER A 14 17.50 3.50 -2.16
CA SER A 14 17.28 4.13 -3.46
C SER A 14 15.92 3.67 -4.02
N PHE A 15 15.19 4.60 -4.62
CA PHE A 15 13.89 4.37 -5.22
C PHE A 15 13.99 3.32 -6.33
N GLY A 16 15.05 3.36 -7.14
CA GLY A 16 15.29 2.37 -8.18
C GLY A 16 15.43 0.93 -7.66
N ILE A 17 16.25 0.72 -6.61
CA ILE A 17 16.40 -0.60 -5.97
C ILE A 17 15.06 -1.06 -5.40
N MET A 18 14.34 -0.14 -4.77
CA MET A 18 13.02 -0.45 -4.24
C MET A 18 12.03 -0.80 -5.35
N ASN A 19 12.03 -0.07 -6.46
CA ASN A 19 11.18 -0.32 -7.61
C ASN A 19 11.42 -1.71 -8.23
N ASP A 20 12.67 -2.17 -8.25
CA ASP A 20 13.00 -3.53 -8.67
C ASP A 20 12.45 -4.57 -7.68
N CYS A 21 12.65 -4.37 -6.38
CA CYS A 21 12.17 -5.29 -5.35
C CYS A 21 10.64 -5.39 -5.26
N ILE A 22 9.93 -4.24 -5.31
CA ILE A 22 8.47 -4.22 -5.21
C ILE A 22 7.80 -4.93 -6.39
N ARG A 23 8.36 -4.80 -7.60
CA ARG A 23 7.81 -5.44 -8.80
C ARG A 23 7.84 -6.96 -8.67
N ASP A 24 8.95 -7.51 -8.17
CA ASP A 24 9.12 -8.96 -8.04
C ASP A 24 8.28 -9.52 -6.88
N LEU A 25 8.03 -8.72 -5.84
CA LEU A 25 7.21 -9.09 -4.67
C LEU A 25 5.71 -8.77 -4.84
N GLY A 26 5.30 -8.22 -5.98
CA GLY A 26 3.88 -7.91 -6.25
C GLY A 26 3.32 -6.72 -5.47
N TYR A 27 4.19 -5.80 -5.04
CA TYR A 27 3.80 -4.51 -4.49
C TYR A 27 3.56 -3.52 -5.63
N ASN A 28 2.67 -2.55 -5.41
CA ASN A 28 2.37 -1.49 -6.35
C ASN A 28 2.56 -0.12 -5.69
N LEU A 29 3.01 0.88 -6.44
CA LEU A 29 2.97 2.26 -5.97
C LEU A 29 1.50 2.68 -5.86
N GLY A 30 1.06 2.97 -4.64
CA GLY A 30 -0.32 3.35 -4.34
C GLY A 30 -0.70 4.64 -5.06
N GLY A 31 -1.96 4.72 -5.54
CA GLY A 31 -2.44 5.81 -6.40
C GLY A 31 -2.51 7.21 -5.78
N ASN A 32 -2.04 7.39 -4.54
CA ASN A 32 -2.01 8.68 -3.84
C ASN A 32 -0.57 9.03 -3.44
N TRP A 33 0.33 9.06 -4.42
CA TRP A 33 1.68 9.57 -4.26
C TRP A 33 1.71 11.07 -4.60
N ASP A 34 2.57 11.79 -3.90
CA ASP A 34 2.90 13.21 -4.09
C ASP A 34 4.38 13.29 -4.49
N TYR A 35 4.89 14.48 -4.81
CA TYR A 35 6.30 14.64 -5.18
C TYR A 35 7.28 14.20 -4.08
N ASP A 36 6.91 14.37 -2.81
CA ASP A 36 7.78 14.13 -1.65
C ASP A 36 7.40 12.88 -0.82
N ARG A 37 6.32 12.17 -1.19
CA ARG A 37 5.82 11.03 -0.40
C ARG A 37 5.04 10.05 -1.25
N GLY A 38 5.10 8.79 -0.88
CA GLY A 38 4.32 7.74 -1.52
C GLY A 38 4.01 6.61 -0.56
N CYS A 39 3.32 5.61 -1.07
CA CYS A 39 3.02 4.38 -0.36
C CYS A 39 3.19 3.21 -1.31
N PHE A 40 3.85 2.14 -0.87
CA PHE A 40 3.80 0.86 -1.58
C PHE A 40 2.75 -0.04 -0.96
N ASP A 41 1.85 -0.55 -1.78
CA ASP A 41 0.73 -1.38 -1.37
C ASP A 41 0.89 -2.81 -1.90
N HIS A 42 0.68 -3.80 -1.03
CA HIS A 42 0.61 -5.19 -1.41
C HIS A 42 -0.62 -5.86 -0.82
N ILE A 43 -1.27 -6.70 -1.62
CA ILE A 43 -2.47 -7.43 -1.23
C ILE A 43 -2.04 -8.63 -0.39
N LEU A 44 -2.41 -8.65 0.88
CA LEU A 44 -2.22 -9.80 1.76
C LEU A 44 -3.33 -10.84 1.57
N CYS A 45 -4.55 -10.40 1.25
CA CYS A 45 -5.70 -11.27 1.01
C CYS A 45 -6.80 -10.50 0.28
N GLN A 46 -7.52 -11.20 -0.60
CA GLN A 46 -8.70 -10.69 -1.27
C GLN A 46 -9.78 -11.77 -1.25
N GLU A 47 -10.84 -11.58 -0.46
CA GLU A 47 -11.93 -12.54 -0.29
C GLU A 47 -13.27 -11.81 -0.12
N GLY A 48 -14.32 -12.27 -0.81
CA GLY A 48 -15.70 -11.82 -0.54
C GLY A 48 -15.97 -10.32 -0.74
N GLY A 49 -15.20 -9.62 -1.60
CA GLY A 49 -15.31 -8.18 -1.79
C GLY A 49 -14.50 -7.34 -0.79
N GLU A 50 -13.78 -8.00 0.13
CA GLU A 50 -12.84 -7.36 1.04
C GLU A 50 -11.41 -7.63 0.57
N THR A 51 -10.57 -6.59 0.58
CA THR A 51 -9.14 -6.70 0.31
C THR A 51 -8.34 -6.15 1.48
N ILE A 52 -7.45 -6.97 2.02
CA ILE A 52 -6.48 -6.59 3.05
C ILE A 52 -5.17 -6.22 2.37
N TYR A 53 -4.67 -5.02 2.64
CA TYR A 53 -3.40 -4.53 2.14
C TYR A 53 -2.42 -4.31 3.28
N ILE A 54 -1.15 -4.61 3.03
CA ILE A 54 -0.05 -3.96 3.73
C ILE A 54 0.35 -2.71 2.93
N ARG A 55 0.47 -1.59 3.63
CA ARG A 55 0.88 -0.30 3.10
C ARG A 55 2.18 0.14 3.75
N LEU A 56 3.15 0.47 2.92
CA LEU A 56 4.50 0.91 3.30
C LEU A 56 4.67 2.38 2.91
N PRO A 57 4.39 3.33 3.83
CA PRO A 57 4.58 4.74 3.53
C PRO A 57 6.08 5.06 3.41
N PHE A 58 6.42 5.99 2.53
CA PHE A 58 7.78 6.52 2.40
C PHE A 58 7.78 8.00 2.04
N PHE A 59 8.91 8.65 2.30
CA PHE A 59 9.18 10.05 1.98
C PHE A 59 10.43 10.14 1.11
N VAL A 60 10.40 11.00 0.10
CA VAL A 60 11.58 11.32 -0.72
C VAL A 60 12.46 12.26 0.09
N MET A 61 13.69 11.82 0.33
CA MET A 61 14.70 12.58 1.05
C MET A 61 15.54 13.44 0.11
N ASP A 62 15.83 12.90 -1.08
CA ASP A 62 16.64 13.54 -2.11
C ASP A 62 16.29 12.98 -3.50
N GLY A 63 16.37 13.83 -4.52
CA GLY A 63 16.00 13.51 -5.90
C GLY A 63 14.49 13.55 -6.18
N GLU A 64 14.10 13.07 -7.36
CA GLU A 64 12.71 13.05 -7.83
C GLU A 64 12.17 11.61 -7.91
N LEU A 65 10.94 11.41 -7.46
CA LEU A 65 10.24 10.12 -7.50
C LEU A 65 9.99 9.75 -8.96
N ASP A 66 10.83 8.84 -9.48
CA ASP A 66 10.94 8.29 -10.86
C ASP A 66 12.42 8.13 -11.26
N HIS A 67 13.32 8.85 -10.58
CA HIS A 67 14.76 8.66 -10.74
C HIS A 67 15.26 7.48 -9.92
N TYR A 68 16.10 6.65 -10.54
CA TYR A 68 16.66 5.45 -9.91
C TYR A 68 17.48 5.76 -8.64
N GLU A 69 18.17 6.90 -8.65
CA GLU A 69 19.05 7.37 -7.58
C GLU A 69 18.32 8.16 -6.48
N ALA A 70 17.03 8.47 -6.67
CA ALA A 70 16.26 9.16 -5.65
C ALA A 70 16.29 8.37 -4.35
N THR A 71 16.51 9.06 -3.23
CA THR A 71 16.63 8.42 -1.93
C THR A 71 15.32 8.56 -1.20
N ILE A 72 14.77 7.43 -0.74
CA ILE A 72 13.52 7.39 0.04
C ILE A 72 13.77 6.88 1.45
N LYS A 73 12.96 7.36 2.39
CA LYS A 73 12.94 6.90 3.78
C LYS A 73 11.57 6.34 4.12
N PHE A 74 11.54 5.12 4.63
CA PHE A 74 10.30 4.46 5.04
C PHE A 74 9.74 5.05 6.35
N GLY A 75 8.42 5.18 6.41
CA GLY A 75 7.67 5.40 7.64
C GLY A 75 7.20 4.07 8.25
N THR A 76 6.36 4.15 9.29
CA THR A 76 5.78 2.97 9.94
C THR A 76 4.86 2.20 8.98
N PRO A 77 5.12 0.91 8.69
CA PRO A 77 4.21 0.07 7.92
C PRO A 77 2.87 -0.13 8.64
N TYR A 78 1.78 -0.29 7.89
CA TYR A 78 0.49 -0.57 8.47
C TYR A 78 -0.43 -1.37 7.54
N ILE A 79 -1.38 -2.06 8.14
CA ILE A 79 -2.38 -2.87 7.45
C ILE A 79 -3.69 -2.10 7.39
N ILE A 80 -4.28 -2.07 6.20
CA ILE A 80 -5.61 -1.52 5.95
C ILE A 80 -6.50 -2.57 5.31
N LYS A 81 -7.81 -2.42 5.54
CA LYS A 81 -8.83 -3.24 4.90
C LYS A 81 -9.67 -2.31 4.04
N HIS A 82 -9.75 -2.62 2.75
CA HIS A 82 -10.64 -1.94 1.83
C HIS A 82 -11.81 -2.87 1.51
N VAL A 83 -13.04 -2.39 1.69
CA VAL A 83 -14.25 -3.12 1.28
C VAL A 83 -14.74 -2.50 -0.02
N VAL A 84 -14.64 -3.25 -1.12
CA VAL A 84 -15.28 -2.85 -2.37
C VAL A 84 -16.76 -3.19 -2.22
N HIS A 85 -17.64 -2.18 -2.20
CA HIS A 85 -19.08 -2.43 -2.22
C HIS A 85 -19.47 -2.99 -3.58
N VAL A 86 -19.50 -4.33 -3.74
CA VAL A 86 -19.92 -5.02 -4.98
C VAL A 86 -21.46 -4.98 -5.16
N GLY A 87 -22.15 -3.94 -4.66
CA GLY A 87 -23.59 -4.01 -4.38
C GLY A 87 -24.42 -2.74 -4.57
N LEU A 88 -24.00 -1.79 -5.41
CA LEU A 88 -24.85 -0.64 -5.79
C LEU A 88 -25.11 -0.48 -7.30
N ASP A 89 -24.72 -1.46 -8.13
CA ASP A 89 -24.98 -1.43 -9.59
C ASP A 89 -25.90 -2.57 -10.07
N ARG A 90 -26.89 -2.95 -9.26
CA ARG A 90 -28.03 -3.75 -9.72
C ARG A 90 -29.32 -3.33 -9.01
N ASP A 91 -29.88 -2.21 -9.44
CA ASP A 91 -31.34 -2.12 -9.50
C ASP A 91 -31.75 -1.29 -10.74
N GLU A 92 -32.40 -1.98 -11.68
CA GLU A 92 -32.89 -1.50 -12.97
C GLU A 92 -34.14 -0.61 -12.83
N ASN A 93 -34.14 0.39 -11.95
CA ASN A 93 -35.24 1.36 -11.89
C ASN A 93 -34.83 2.67 -11.22
N SER A 94 -34.13 3.53 -11.94
CA SER A 94 -34.33 4.98 -11.76
C SER A 94 -34.14 5.74 -13.06
N LEU A 95 -35.20 5.77 -13.85
CA LEU A 95 -35.40 6.69 -14.98
C LEU A 95 -35.74 8.13 -14.53
N LEU A 96 -35.55 8.46 -13.25
CA LEU A 96 -35.87 9.76 -12.68
C LEU A 96 -34.80 10.09 -11.64
N ASP A 97 -33.78 10.83 -12.05
CA ASP A 97 -33.14 11.88 -11.24
C ASP A 97 -32.09 12.60 -12.09
N ALA A 98 -32.59 13.19 -13.18
CA ALA A 98 -31.95 14.34 -13.80
C ALA A 98 -32.13 15.54 -12.86
N THR A 99 -31.26 15.72 -11.85
CA THR A 99 -30.92 17.03 -11.26
C THR A 99 -29.81 16.86 -10.20
N GLY A 100 -28.60 17.31 -10.53
CA GLY A 100 -27.63 17.74 -9.51
C GLY A 100 -27.04 16.66 -8.60
N PHE A 101 -26.52 15.56 -9.18
CA PHE A 101 -25.84 14.49 -8.45
C PHE A 101 -24.80 15.03 -7.46
N SER A 102 -25.06 14.71 -6.19
CA SER A 102 -24.20 14.97 -5.04
C SER A 102 -22.79 14.39 -5.28
N GLN A 103 -21.85 15.23 -5.72
CA GLN A 103 -20.43 14.87 -5.91
C GLN A 103 -19.71 14.60 -4.58
N PHE A 104 -20.42 14.70 -3.45
CA PHE A 104 -19.93 14.44 -2.11
C PHE A 104 -20.81 13.39 -1.44
N GLN A 105 -20.76 12.15 -1.93
CA GLN A 105 -21.00 11.04 -1.02
C GLN A 105 -19.87 11.08 0.01
N GLN A 106 -20.22 11.38 1.26
CA GLN A 106 -19.31 11.18 2.38
C GLN A 106 -18.83 9.72 2.30
N PRO A 107 -17.51 9.44 2.34
CA PRO A 107 -17.05 8.06 2.38
C PRO A 107 -17.73 7.42 3.59
N ILE A 108 -18.59 6.44 3.32
CA ILE A 108 -19.15 5.59 4.37
C ILE A 108 -17.91 4.92 4.95
N ASP A 109 -17.56 5.34 6.17
CA ASP A 109 -16.44 4.83 6.93
C ASP A 109 -16.74 3.37 7.30
N THR A 110 -16.49 2.49 6.34
CA THR A 110 -16.47 1.04 6.51
C THR A 110 -15.09 0.53 6.18
N ASP A 111 -14.07 1.12 6.81
CA ASP A 111 -12.85 0.39 7.17
C ASP A 111 -13.30 -0.79 8.07
N GLY A 112 -13.76 -1.88 7.44
CA GLY A 112 -14.37 -2.98 8.16
C GLY A 112 -13.38 -3.52 9.20
N LYS A 113 -13.88 -3.83 10.39
CA LYS A 113 -13.03 -4.23 11.52
C LYS A 113 -12.13 -5.40 11.10
N ILE A 114 -10.82 -5.26 11.30
CA ILE A 114 -9.86 -6.35 11.15
C ILE A 114 -10.11 -7.32 12.31
N ILE A 115 -10.77 -8.45 12.03
CA ILE A 115 -11.23 -9.43 13.03
C ILE A 115 -10.04 -10.24 13.57
N ASP A 116 -9.19 -10.77 12.68
CA ASP A 116 -8.04 -11.61 13.03
C ASP A 116 -6.72 -10.83 12.96
N LYS A 117 -6.54 -9.88 13.89
CA LYS A 117 -5.39 -8.97 13.87
C LYS A 117 -4.04 -9.69 13.86
N ASN A 118 -3.91 -10.80 14.61
CA ASN A 118 -2.63 -11.53 14.72
C ASN A 118 -2.24 -12.19 13.41
N ARG A 119 -3.20 -12.80 12.69
CA ARG A 119 -2.96 -13.33 11.35
C ARG A 119 -2.42 -12.27 10.42
N TRP A 120 -3.04 -11.09 10.41
CA TRP A 120 -2.63 -10.01 9.51
C TRP A 120 -1.31 -9.38 9.93
N ILE A 121 -1.06 -9.19 11.24
CA ILE A 121 0.24 -8.73 11.75
C ILE A 121 1.34 -9.66 11.25
N HIS A 122 1.19 -10.97 11.47
CA HIS A 122 2.18 -11.94 11.05
C HIS A 122 2.39 -11.94 9.52
N ALA A 123 1.30 -11.93 8.74
CA ALA A 123 1.40 -11.84 7.29
C ALA A 123 2.10 -10.56 6.82
N GLY A 124 1.85 -9.44 7.49
CA GLY A 124 2.51 -8.17 7.22
C GLY A 124 3.99 -8.16 7.61
N GLU A 125 4.34 -8.75 8.75
CA GLU A 125 5.73 -8.92 9.18
C GLU A 125 6.53 -9.74 8.18
N VAL A 126 5.99 -10.88 7.72
CA VAL A 126 6.61 -11.72 6.68
C VAL A 126 6.77 -10.95 5.37
N ALA A 127 5.76 -10.16 4.97
CA ALA A 127 5.81 -9.35 3.76
C ALA A 127 6.91 -8.27 3.83
N VAL A 128 7.12 -7.69 5.01
CA VAL A 128 8.22 -6.73 5.28
C VAL A 128 9.58 -7.44 5.29
N GLU A 129 9.68 -8.61 5.90
CA GLU A 129 10.93 -9.40 5.94
C GLU A 129 11.40 -9.77 4.53
N ASN A 130 10.49 -10.23 3.67
CA ASN A 130 10.80 -10.53 2.27
C ASN A 130 11.33 -9.30 1.52
N LEU A 131 10.76 -8.13 1.80
CA LEU A 131 11.23 -6.87 1.21
C LEU A 131 12.64 -6.51 1.69
N LEU A 132 12.90 -6.58 2.99
CA LEU A 132 14.22 -6.32 3.57
C LEU A 132 15.29 -7.26 2.98
N ASN A 133 14.95 -8.55 2.82
CA ASN A 133 15.84 -9.53 2.20
C ASN A 133 16.13 -9.21 0.73
N CYS A 134 15.12 -8.74 -0.03
CA CYS A 134 15.33 -8.29 -1.40
C CYS A 134 16.27 -7.08 -1.45
N MET A 135 16.04 -6.07 -0.60
CA MET A 135 16.89 -4.87 -0.52
C MET A 135 18.36 -5.23 -0.23
N GLN A 136 18.61 -6.13 0.71
CA GLN A 136 19.95 -6.60 1.03
C GLN A 136 20.60 -7.35 -0.14
N THR A 137 19.84 -8.21 -0.81
CA THR A 137 20.34 -8.97 -1.97
C THR A 137 20.73 -8.04 -3.12
N GLN A 138 19.89 -7.06 -3.46
CA GLN A 138 20.18 -6.07 -4.50
C GLN A 138 21.38 -5.19 -4.15
N HIS A 139 21.58 -4.87 -2.87
CA HIS A 139 22.75 -4.15 -2.40
C HIS A 139 24.04 -4.96 -2.59
N LEU A 140 24.01 -6.27 -2.27
CA LEU A 140 25.17 -7.15 -2.45
C LEU A 140 25.55 -7.33 -3.92
N LEU A 141 24.56 -7.46 -4.82
CA LEU A 141 24.79 -7.61 -6.27
C LEU A 141 25.47 -6.40 -6.92
N LYS A 142 25.42 -5.22 -6.30
CA LYS A 142 26.06 -4.00 -6.83
C LYS A 142 27.49 -3.79 -6.36
N ILE A 143 27.93 -4.53 -5.34
CA ILE A 143 29.29 -4.45 -4.79
C ILE A 143 30.22 -5.50 -5.42
N SER A 144 29.64 -6.59 -5.94
CA SER A 144 30.32 -7.66 -6.68
C SER A 144 30.53 -7.33 -8.16
#